data_AF-A0A5P9PHU2-F1
#
_entry.id   AF-A0A5P9PHU2-F1
#
_cell.length_a   1.000
_cell.length_b   1.000
_cell.length_c   1.000
_cell.angle_alpha   90.00
_cell.angle_beta   90.00
_cell.angle_gamma   90.00
#
_symmetry.space_group_name_H-M   'P 1'
#
loop_
_entity.id
_entity.type
_entity.pdbx_description
1 polymer ?
#
loop_
_entity_poly.entity_id
_entity_poly.type
_entity_poly.pdbx_seq_one_letter_code
_entity_poly.pdbx_strand_id
1 'polypeptide(L)'
;MRLIVMRHAKSAWPDGIADFERPLAERGLRDAPAAGRWIRENGPAPEMVVCSPAVRARTTADLVTTELAAQPDTRHDERLYGEPAETVVEVLRELPAVETVLVVGHNPVLEDLVELLTGITVEMKTSTVAVLTGDRPWAEAGPGWAELDTITTPRGVSPA
;
A
#
# COMPACT_ATOMS: atom_id res chain seq x y z
N MET A 1 -15.95 -5.49 -0.25
CA MET A 1 -14.77 -4.65 -0.54
C MET A 1 -13.52 -5.22 0.10
N ARG A 2 -12.38 -5.17 -0.61
CA ARG A 2 -11.08 -5.64 -0.13
C ARG A 2 -10.07 -4.50 -0.24
N LEU A 3 -9.42 -4.16 0.86
CA LEU A 3 -8.38 -3.14 0.91
C LEU A 3 -7.04 -3.81 1.24
N ILE A 4 -6.06 -3.63 0.36
CA ILE A 4 -4.68 -4.01 0.63
C ILE A 4 -3.93 -2.73 0.96
N VAL A 5 -3.40 -2.63 2.18
CA VAL A 5 -2.58 -1.50 2.62
C VAL A 5 -1.12 -1.92 2.60
N MET A 6 -0.31 -1.22 1.81
CA MET A 6 1.11 -1.53 1.67
C MET A 6 1.98 -0.31 1.95
N ARG A 7 2.87 -0.45 2.94
CA ARG A 7 3.95 0.54 3.12
C ARG A 7 4.97 0.37 2.01
N HIS A 8 5.41 1.48 1.41
CA HIS A 8 6.46 1.47 0.39
C HIS A 8 7.68 0.63 0.80
N ALA A 9 8.36 0.06 -0.19
CA ALA A 9 9.56 -0.73 0.03
C ALA A 9 10.74 0.14 0.51
N LYS A 10 11.82 -0.49 0.98
CA LYS A 10 12.94 0.22 1.60
C LYS A 10 13.54 1.26 0.64
N SER A 11 13.52 2.53 1.03
CA SER A 11 14.13 3.63 0.29
C SER A 11 15.60 3.85 0.65
N ALA A 12 16.34 4.43 -0.30
CA ALA A 12 17.70 4.89 -0.11
C ALA A 12 17.73 6.31 0.50
N TRP A 13 18.93 6.75 0.88
CA TRP A 13 19.21 8.11 1.36
C TRP A 13 20.48 8.65 0.66
N PRO A 14 20.43 8.89 -0.67
CA PRO A 14 21.52 9.54 -1.36
C PRO A 14 21.65 11.01 -0.93
N ASP A 15 22.88 11.51 -0.87
CA ASP A 15 23.14 12.90 -0.52
C ASP A 15 22.57 13.87 -1.57
N GLY A 16 21.99 14.97 -1.10
CA GLY A 16 21.48 16.05 -1.96
C GLY A 16 20.14 15.78 -2.66
N ILE A 17 19.46 14.67 -2.37
CA ILE A 17 18.14 14.35 -2.95
C ILE A 17 17.03 14.70 -1.96
N ALA A 18 16.01 15.42 -2.44
CA ALA A 18 14.83 15.78 -1.65
C ALA A 18 14.05 14.53 -1.22
N ASP A 19 13.36 14.56 -0.07
CA ASP A 19 12.67 13.36 0.45
C ASP A 19 11.72 12.74 -0.57
N PHE A 20 10.93 13.58 -1.25
CA PHE A 20 9.96 13.18 -2.26
C PHE A 20 10.59 12.39 -3.42
N GLU A 21 11.82 12.73 -3.80
CA GLU A 21 12.56 12.16 -4.93
C GLU A 21 13.41 10.94 -4.55
N ARG A 22 13.45 10.56 -3.27
CA ARG A 22 14.28 9.46 -2.80
C ARG A 22 13.90 8.14 -3.52
N PRO A 23 14.88 7.45 -4.13
CA PRO A 23 14.63 6.18 -4.80
C PRO A 23 14.53 5.03 -3.80
N LEU A 24 14.17 3.84 -4.32
CA LEU A 24 14.32 2.59 -3.57
C LEU A 24 15.80 2.25 -3.37
N ALA A 25 16.11 1.61 -2.23
CA ALA A 25 17.39 0.95 -2.00
C ALA A 25 17.39 -0.43 -2.68
N GLU A 26 18.56 -1.05 -2.84
CA GLU A 26 18.69 -2.40 -3.43
C GLU A 26 17.80 -3.45 -2.75
N ARG A 27 17.64 -3.36 -1.43
CA ARG A 27 16.70 -4.21 -0.69
C ARG A 27 15.25 -3.94 -1.09
N GLY A 28 14.87 -2.67 -1.26
CA GLY A 28 13.52 -2.29 -1.67
C GLY A 28 13.17 -2.79 -3.07
N LEU A 29 14.15 -2.75 -3.99
CA LEU A 29 14.02 -3.30 -5.34
C LEU A 29 13.78 -4.81 -5.36
N ARG A 30 14.19 -5.54 -4.30
CA ARG A 30 13.95 -6.98 -4.15
C ARG A 30 12.67 -7.29 -3.36
N ASP A 31 12.39 -6.51 -2.33
CA ASP A 31 11.22 -6.71 -1.45
C ASP A 31 9.90 -6.36 -2.17
N ALA A 32 9.86 -5.31 -3.02
CA ALA A 32 8.63 -4.91 -3.71
C ALA A 32 8.07 -6.00 -4.65
N PRO A 33 8.86 -6.62 -5.55
CA PRO A 33 8.37 -7.75 -6.34
C PRO A 33 7.95 -8.96 -5.49
N ALA A 34 8.64 -9.21 -4.37
CA ALA A 34 8.24 -10.29 -3.46
C ALA A 34 6.86 -10.04 -2.84
N ALA A 35 6.53 -8.78 -2.54
CA ALA A 35 5.20 -8.40 -2.09
C ALA A 35 4.15 -8.59 -3.20
N GLY A 36 4.45 -8.22 -4.45
CA GLY A 36 3.57 -8.46 -5.59
C GLY A 36 3.28 -9.94 -5.82
N ARG A 37 4.30 -10.82 -5.79
CA ARG A 37 4.09 -12.27 -5.87
C ARG A 37 3.24 -12.80 -4.74
N TRP A 38 3.50 -12.34 -3.51
CA TRP A 38 2.71 -12.75 -2.37
C TRP A 38 1.24 -12.35 -2.52
N ILE A 39 0.96 -11.11 -2.96
CA ILE A 39 -0.41 -10.63 -3.24
C ILE A 39 -1.07 -11.52 -4.30
N ARG A 40 -0.38 -11.81 -5.41
CA ARG A 40 -0.89 -12.68 -6.47
C ARG A 40 -1.27 -14.08 -5.95
N GLU A 41 -0.46 -14.64 -5.06
CA GLU A 41 -0.60 -16.02 -4.61
C GLU A 41 -1.54 -16.19 -3.41
N ASN A 42 -1.69 -15.17 -2.56
CA ASN A 42 -2.33 -15.28 -1.25
C ASN A 42 -3.37 -14.18 -0.97
N GLY A 43 -3.31 -13.06 -1.70
CA GLY A 43 -4.18 -11.91 -1.51
C GLY A 43 -5.33 -11.84 -2.52
N PRO A 44 -6.29 -10.93 -2.31
CA PRO A 44 -7.28 -10.59 -3.33
C PRO A 44 -6.57 -9.88 -4.50
N ALA A 45 -7.04 -10.10 -5.73
CA ALA A 45 -6.46 -9.48 -6.92
C ALA A 45 -6.86 -7.99 -7.00
N PRO A 46 -5.92 -7.03 -6.92
CA PRO A 46 -6.23 -5.62 -7.03
C PRO A 46 -6.76 -5.27 -8.41
N GLU A 47 -7.82 -4.46 -8.46
CA GLU A 47 -8.35 -3.86 -9.70
C GLU A 47 -7.85 -2.42 -9.86
N MET A 48 -7.52 -1.77 -8.73
CA MET A 48 -7.01 -0.41 -8.69
C MET A 48 -5.87 -0.27 -7.68
N VAL A 49 -4.89 0.55 -8.02
CA VAL A 49 -3.84 1.02 -7.12
C VAL A 49 -4.04 2.50 -6.83
N VAL A 50 -4.06 2.87 -5.56
CA VAL A 50 -4.00 4.27 -5.12
C VAL A 50 -2.64 4.48 -4.46
N CYS A 51 -1.82 5.35 -5.04
CA CYS A 51 -0.41 5.44 -4.69
C CYS A 51 0.02 6.87 -4.40
N SER A 52 0.77 7.05 -3.31
CA SER A 52 1.51 8.30 -3.06
C SER A 52 2.37 8.67 -4.27
N PRO A 53 2.44 9.95 -4.66
CA PRO A 53 3.23 10.38 -5.81
C PRO A 53 4.75 10.39 -5.53
N ALA A 54 5.21 10.17 -4.29
CA ALA A 54 6.62 10.09 -3.96
C ALA A 54 7.32 8.95 -4.73
N VAL A 55 8.56 9.18 -5.19
CA VAL A 55 9.28 8.26 -6.10
C VAL A 55 9.35 6.84 -5.52
N ARG A 56 9.73 6.69 -4.26
CA ARG A 56 9.77 5.37 -3.58
C ARG A 56 8.43 4.63 -3.56
N ALA A 57 7.31 5.34 -3.42
CA ALA A 57 5.99 4.72 -3.40
C ALA A 57 5.58 4.29 -4.80
N ARG A 58 5.75 5.18 -5.79
CA ARG A 58 5.53 4.88 -7.22
C ARG A 58 6.34 3.68 -7.69
N THR A 59 7.65 3.69 -7.48
CA THR A 59 8.51 2.56 -7.87
C THR A 59 8.14 1.27 -7.12
N THR A 60 7.66 1.36 -5.87
CA THR A 60 7.14 0.18 -5.17
C THR A 60 5.89 -0.36 -5.86
N ALA A 61 4.92 0.50 -6.17
CA ALA A 61 3.69 0.12 -6.85
C ALA A 61 3.98 -0.51 -8.21
N ASP A 62 4.84 0.12 -9.03
CA ASP A 62 5.22 -0.39 -10.36
C ASP A 62 5.83 -1.81 -10.27
N LEU A 63 6.74 -2.04 -9.32
CA LEU A 63 7.36 -3.35 -9.11
C LEU A 63 6.40 -4.40 -8.54
N VAL A 64 5.40 -3.97 -7.78
CA VAL A 64 4.34 -4.85 -7.27
C VAL A 64 3.43 -5.27 -8.41
N THR A 65 2.97 -4.32 -9.24
CA THR A 65 2.02 -4.59 -10.32
C THR A 65 2.61 -5.48 -11.41
N THR A 66 3.92 -5.42 -11.66
CA THR A 66 4.58 -6.34 -12.62
C THR A 66 4.47 -7.81 -12.25
N GLU A 67 4.19 -8.13 -10.99
CA GLU A 67 4.09 -9.51 -10.49
C GLU A 67 2.63 -9.98 -10.36
N LEU A 68 1.65 -9.10 -10.58
CA LEU A 68 0.23 -9.44 -10.52
C LEU A 68 -0.23 -10.14 -11.81
N ALA A 69 -1.30 -10.95 -11.70
CA ALA A 69 -1.85 -11.69 -12.84
C ALA A 69 -2.52 -10.77 -13.88
N ALA A 70 -3.09 -9.64 -13.43
CA ALA A 70 -3.67 -8.60 -14.27
C ALA A 70 -3.10 -7.24 -13.83
N GLN A 71 -3.02 -6.30 -14.76
CA GLN A 71 -2.54 -4.94 -14.49
C GLN A 71 -3.70 -4.07 -13.98
N PRO A 72 -3.68 -3.61 -12.72
CA PRO A 72 -4.69 -2.69 -12.20
C PRO A 72 -4.49 -1.27 -12.74
N ASP A 73 -5.57 -0.49 -12.79
CA ASP A 73 -5.47 0.95 -13.02
C ASP A 73 -4.75 1.62 -11.85
N THR A 74 -3.84 2.56 -12.13
CA THR A 74 -3.10 3.27 -11.08
C THR A 74 -3.50 4.74 -11.02
N ARG A 75 -3.98 5.16 -9.85
CA ARG A 75 -4.27 6.56 -9.50
C ARG A 75 -3.21 7.06 -8.51
N HIS A 76 -2.53 8.14 -8.87
CA HIS A 76 -1.71 8.88 -7.92
C HIS A 76 -2.55 9.93 -7.19
N ASP A 77 -2.39 10.04 -5.88
CA ASP A 77 -3.13 11.02 -5.08
C ASP A 77 -2.20 11.66 -4.05
N GLU A 78 -2.06 12.99 -4.11
CA GLU A 78 -1.13 13.77 -3.28
C GLU A 78 -1.43 13.62 -1.79
N ARG A 79 -2.70 13.34 -1.45
CA ARG A 79 -3.16 13.10 -0.08
C ARG A 79 -2.57 11.83 0.56
N LEU A 80 -1.88 10.98 -0.20
CA LEU A 80 -1.15 9.84 0.37
C LEU A 80 0.29 10.20 0.80
N TYR A 81 0.72 11.45 0.64
CA TYR A 81 2.04 11.93 1.05
C TYR A 81 1.96 12.91 2.23
N GLY A 82 2.02 12.38 3.45
CA GLY A 82 2.18 13.18 4.67
C GLY A 82 0.90 13.73 5.29
N GLU A 83 -0.26 13.49 4.68
CA GLU A 83 -1.57 13.83 5.27
C GLU A 83 -2.04 12.78 6.28
N PRO A 84 -2.96 13.12 7.20
CA PRO A 84 -3.54 12.19 8.17
C PRO A 84 -4.31 11.01 7.55
N ALA A 85 -4.52 9.95 8.33
CA ALA A 85 -5.24 8.76 7.90
C ALA A 85 -6.69 9.05 7.49
N GLU A 86 -7.35 10.02 8.12
CA GLU A 86 -8.69 10.49 7.77
C GLU A 86 -8.75 11.02 6.35
N THR A 87 -7.71 11.71 5.88
CA THR A 87 -7.61 12.18 4.51
C THR A 87 -7.47 11.02 3.53
N VAL A 88 -6.76 9.95 3.91
CA VAL A 88 -6.72 8.72 3.09
C VAL A 88 -8.09 8.03 3.06
N VAL A 89 -8.87 8.07 4.15
CA VAL A 89 -10.26 7.59 4.15
C VAL A 89 -11.14 8.40 3.17
N GLU A 90 -10.96 9.71 3.08
CA GLU A 90 -11.65 10.52 2.08
C GLU A 90 -11.31 10.08 0.65
N VAL A 91 -10.03 9.78 0.37
CA VAL A 91 -9.60 9.22 -0.92
C VAL A 91 -10.32 7.89 -1.20
N LEU A 92 -10.41 7.00 -0.19
CA LEU A 92 -11.14 5.74 -0.32
C LEU A 92 -12.62 5.98 -0.67
N ARG A 93 -13.28 6.92 -0.01
CA ARG A 93 -14.70 7.24 -0.24
C ARG A 93 -15.00 7.75 -1.65
N GLU A 94 -14.00 8.31 -2.34
CA GLU A 94 -14.10 8.80 -3.72
C GLU A 94 -13.86 7.73 -4.78
N LEU A 95 -13.54 6.49 -4.39
CA LEU A 95 -13.22 5.44 -5.34
C LEU A 95 -14.46 5.01 -6.14
N PRO A 96 -14.27 4.63 -7.42
CA PRO A 96 -15.34 4.03 -8.21
C PRO A 96 -15.75 2.67 -7.61
N ALA A 97 -16.79 2.05 -8.19
CA ALA A 97 -17.26 0.72 -7.79
C ALA A 97 -16.28 -0.38 -8.25
N VAL A 98 -15.12 -0.46 -7.59
CA VAL A 98 -14.14 -1.55 -7.68
C VAL A 98 -14.19 -2.39 -6.41
N GLU A 99 -13.95 -3.70 -6.48
CA GLU A 99 -14.03 -4.58 -5.31
C GLU A 99 -12.72 -4.59 -4.52
N THR A 100 -11.57 -4.57 -5.20
CA THR A 100 -10.25 -4.68 -4.55
C THR A 100 -9.33 -3.52 -4.89
N VAL A 101 -8.82 -2.84 -3.85
CA VAL A 101 -7.92 -1.69 -3.97
C VAL A 101 -6.62 -1.96 -3.24
N LEU A 102 -5.49 -1.64 -3.87
CA LEU A 102 -4.17 -1.59 -3.24
C LEU A 102 -3.79 -0.13 -2.97
N VAL A 103 -3.60 0.23 -1.70
CA VAL A 103 -3.05 1.52 -1.27
C VAL A 103 -1.55 1.37 -1.02
N VAL A 104 -0.73 2.21 -1.67
CA VAL A 104 0.73 2.27 -1.45
C VAL A 104 1.13 3.64 -0.91
N GLY A 105 1.67 3.67 0.31
CA GLY A 105 1.94 4.93 1.02
C GLY A 105 3.04 4.84 2.08
N HIS A 106 2.93 5.69 3.12
CA HIS A 106 3.97 5.93 4.12
C HIS A 106 3.46 5.77 5.55
N ASN A 107 4.36 5.42 6.47
CA ASN A 107 4.07 5.50 7.91
C ASN A 107 4.37 6.91 8.44
N PRO A 108 3.72 7.33 9.54
CA PRO A 108 2.79 6.54 10.37
C PRO A 108 1.38 6.36 9.77
N VAL A 109 1.01 7.18 8.78
CA VAL A 109 -0.32 7.26 8.17
C VAL A 109 -0.96 5.91 7.82
N LEU A 110 -0.20 4.95 7.29
CA LEU A 110 -0.77 3.63 6.96
C LEU A 110 -1.05 2.75 8.19
N GLU A 111 -0.25 2.85 9.25
CA GLU A 111 -0.53 2.16 10.52
C GLU A 111 -1.79 2.78 11.15
N ASP A 112 -1.85 4.11 11.17
CA ASP A 112 -3.01 4.87 11.64
C ASP A 112 -4.27 4.56 10.81
N LEU A 113 -4.14 4.37 9.49
CA LEU A 113 -5.24 3.97 8.61
C LEU A 113 -5.75 2.57 8.95
N VAL A 114 -4.86 1.60 9.16
CA VAL A 114 -5.27 0.24 9.55
C VAL A 114 -5.96 0.28 10.91
N GLU A 115 -5.41 1.00 11.88
CA GLU A 115 -6.02 1.16 13.20
C GLU A 115 -7.38 1.86 13.11
N LEU A 116 -7.50 2.94 12.34
CA LEU A 116 -8.76 3.64 12.14
C LEU A 116 -9.82 2.70 11.56
N LEU A 117 -9.50 1.99 10.48
CA LEU A 117 -10.47 1.14 9.79
C LEU A 117 -10.86 -0.12 10.56
N THR A 118 -9.98 -0.64 11.44
CA THR A 118 -10.15 -1.97 12.07
C THR A 118 -10.22 -1.95 13.59
N GLY A 119 -9.79 -0.88 14.24
CA GLY A 119 -9.57 -0.80 15.69
C GLY A 119 -8.31 -1.54 16.18
N ILE A 120 -7.47 -2.05 15.27
CA ILE A 120 -6.27 -2.84 15.60
C ILE A 120 -5.01 -2.07 15.24
N THR A 121 -4.17 -1.78 16.23
CA THR A 121 -2.82 -1.24 16.01
C THR A 121 -1.90 -2.32 15.47
N VAL A 122 -1.14 -1.99 14.41
CA VAL A 122 -0.18 -2.89 13.77
C VAL A 122 1.18 -2.21 13.57
N GLU A 123 2.24 -3.00 13.47
CA GLU A 123 3.54 -2.53 12.99
C GLU A 123 3.70 -2.84 11.49
N MET A 124 3.97 -1.82 10.68
CA MET A 124 4.22 -1.92 9.25
C MET A 124 5.67 -1.54 8.92
N LYS A 125 6.56 -2.53 8.87
CA LYS A 125 7.92 -2.37 8.29
C LYS A 125 7.81 -2.03 6.80
N THR A 126 8.87 -1.51 6.18
CA THR A 126 8.88 -1.27 4.72
C THR A 126 8.56 -2.57 3.96
N SER A 127 7.68 -2.47 2.95
CA SER A 127 7.10 -3.59 2.19
C SER A 127 6.12 -4.48 2.96
N THR A 128 5.64 -4.06 4.13
CA THR A 128 4.54 -4.77 4.83
C THR A 128 3.25 -4.59 4.06
N VAL A 129 2.50 -5.69 3.95
CA VAL A 129 1.19 -5.78 3.31
C VAL A 129 0.18 -6.19 4.39
N ALA A 130 -0.85 -5.39 4.57
CA ALA A 130 -2.04 -5.73 5.37
C ALA A 130 -3.23 -5.89 4.44
N VAL A 131 -4.03 -6.93 4.64
CA VAL A 131 -5.26 -7.19 3.87
C VAL A 131 -6.44 -7.03 4.81
N LEU A 132 -7.39 -6.19 4.42
CA LEU A 132 -8.59 -5.85 5.17
C LEU A 132 -9.83 -6.20 4.35
N THR A 133 -10.87 -6.69 5.02
CA THR A 133 -12.17 -6.96 4.41
C THR A 133 -13.24 -6.03 5.00
N GLY A 134 -13.85 -5.23 4.12
CA GLY A 134 -15.00 -4.38 4.44
C GLY A 134 -16.29 -4.92 3.83
N ASP A 135 -17.38 -4.88 4.59
CA ASP A 135 -18.72 -5.35 4.21
C ASP A 135 -19.61 -4.24 3.64
N ARG A 136 -19.16 -2.98 3.71
CA ARG A 136 -19.84 -1.78 3.24
C ARG A 136 -19.12 -1.16 2.03
N PRO A 137 -19.82 -0.35 1.21
CA PRO A 137 -19.21 0.36 0.09
C PRO A 137 -18.09 1.31 0.53
N TRP A 138 -17.20 1.66 -0.41
CA TRP A 138 -16.10 2.60 -0.15
C TRP A 138 -16.57 3.97 0.37
N ALA A 139 -17.70 4.46 -0.11
CA ALA A 139 -18.30 5.73 0.33
C ALA A 139 -18.60 5.77 1.84
N GLU A 140 -18.71 4.61 2.49
CA GLU A 140 -18.94 4.44 3.92
C GLU A 140 -17.66 4.10 4.70
N ALA A 141 -16.48 4.14 4.06
CA ALA A 141 -15.18 3.89 4.71
C ALA A 141 -15.00 4.83 5.91
N GLY A 142 -14.42 4.33 7.00
CA GLY A 142 -14.27 5.07 8.25
C GLY A 142 -13.97 4.15 9.44
N PRO A 143 -14.11 4.65 10.67
CA PRO A 143 -13.86 3.86 11.87
C PRO A 143 -14.61 2.53 11.89
N GLY A 144 -13.91 1.42 12.10
CA GLY A 144 -14.49 0.07 12.14
C GLY A 144 -15.17 -0.36 10.84
N TRP A 145 -14.70 0.15 9.70
CA TRP A 145 -15.22 -0.23 8.37
C TRP A 145 -14.78 -1.62 7.91
N ALA A 146 -13.65 -2.13 8.40
CA ALA A 146 -13.13 -3.42 7.98
C ALA A 146 -12.58 -4.23 9.13
N GLU A 147 -12.45 -5.53 8.90
CA GLU A 147 -11.67 -6.45 9.74
C GLU A 147 -10.28 -6.65 9.12
N LEU A 148 -9.25 -6.86 9.96
CA LEU A 148 -7.91 -7.22 9.50
C LEU A 148 -7.82 -8.73 9.25
N ASP A 149 -7.68 -9.14 7.99
CA ASP A 149 -7.60 -10.55 7.62
C ASP A 149 -6.19 -11.13 7.83
N THR A 150 -5.17 -10.41 7.34
CA THR A 150 -3.78 -10.86 7.41
C THR A 150 -2.81 -9.70 7.30
N ILE A 151 -1.63 -9.87 7.89
CA ILE A 151 -0.51 -8.94 7.77
C ILE A 151 0.78 -9.74 7.60
N THR A 152 1.60 -9.33 6.64
CA THR A 152 2.87 -10.00 6.34
C THR A 152 3.90 -9.00 5.85
N THR A 153 5.17 -9.35 5.94
CA THR A 153 6.25 -8.59 5.31
C THR A 153 7.06 -9.48 4.37
N PRO A 154 6.61 -9.65 3.12
CA PRO A 154 7.34 -10.43 2.12
C PRO A 154 8.74 -9.87 1.90
N ARG A 155 9.71 -10.78 1.69
CA ARG A 155 11.12 -10.42 1.50
C ARG A 155 11.64 -11.02 0.22
N GLY A 156 12.36 -10.21 -0.55
CA GLY A 156 13.11 -10.70 -1.70
C GLY A 156 14.36 -11.42 -1.25
N VAL A 157 14.70 -12.51 -1.95
CA VAL A 157 15.94 -13.24 -1.69
C VAL A 157 17.13 -12.38 -2.15
N SER A 158 18.22 -12.35 -1.37
CA SER A 158 19.48 -11.80 -1.87
C SER A 158 20.07 -12.76 -2.89
N PRO A 159 20.60 -12.29 -4.03
CA PRO A 159 21.47 -13.13 -4.83
C PRO A 159 22.59 -13.68 -3.95
N ALA A 160 22.90 -14.96 -4.09
CA ALA A 160 23.99 -15.63 -3.39
C ALA A 160 25.36 -15.14 -3.89
#